data_AF-A0A959X9X1-F1
#
_entry.id   AF-A0A959X9X1-F1
#
_cell.length_a   1.000
_cell.length_b   1.000
_cell.length_c   1.000
_cell.angle_alpha   90.00
_cell.angle_beta   90.00
_cell.angle_gamma   90.00
#
_symmetry.space_group_name_H-M   'P 1'
#
loop_
_entity.id
_entity.type
_entity.pdbx_description
1 polymer ?
#
loop_
_entity_poly.entity_id
_entity_poly.type
_entity_poly.pdbx_seq_one_letter_code
_entity_poly.pdbx_strand_id
1 'polypeptide(L)'
;MQILPYDEWAPRAAAHAARVDIWLEPHLARRREQVKHPVLDFIFTYYNHRPAQLRRWHPGYGLALTEASEYDELKGYASTGGAAAVTEAHVASQRPLIEGIHRLLVATASRPPSLGCFGLHEWAMVYQDDATRHPLPLRLGAEGTDAVVESHKIACSHFDAFRFFTPQARPLNTLAPGRDDRPEFEQPGCLHASM
;
A
#
# COMPACT_ATOMS: atom_id res chain seq x y z
N MET A 1 15.85 13.72 21.48
CA MET A 1 15.78 12.26 21.25
C MET A 1 15.41 11.61 22.58
N GLN A 2 14.34 10.83 22.63
CA GLN A 2 13.96 10.06 23.82
C GLN A 2 14.59 8.67 23.74
N ILE A 3 15.18 8.19 24.84
CA ILE A 3 15.77 6.84 24.91
C ILE A 3 14.68 5.88 25.42
N LEU A 4 14.53 4.74 24.75
CA LEU A 4 13.75 3.61 25.21
C LEU A 4 14.71 2.50 25.65
N PRO A 5 14.67 2.08 26.93
CA PRO A 5 15.46 0.97 27.43
C PRO A 5 14.91 -0.38 26.90
N TYR A 6 15.73 -1.42 26.97
CA TYR A 6 15.41 -2.76 26.45
C TYR A 6 14.07 -3.31 26.97
N ASP A 7 13.84 -3.18 28.27
CA ASP A 7 12.63 -3.61 28.96
C ASP A 7 11.36 -2.87 28.52
N GLU A 8 11.48 -1.68 27.91
CA GLU A 8 10.35 -0.94 27.35
C GLU A 8 10.10 -1.25 25.87
N TRP A 9 11.15 -1.37 25.05
CA TRP A 9 10.97 -1.53 23.60
C TRP A 9 10.86 -2.98 23.16
N ALA A 10 11.53 -3.93 23.83
CA ALA A 10 11.46 -5.34 23.47
C ALA A 10 10.03 -5.90 23.56
N PRO A 11 9.21 -5.57 24.58
CA PRO A 11 7.80 -5.98 24.60
C PRO A 11 6.97 -5.38 23.45
N ARG A 12 7.25 -4.15 23.03
CA ARG A 12 6.56 -3.51 21.88
C ARG A 12 6.93 -4.21 20.57
N ALA A 13 8.21 -4.55 20.40
CA ALA A 13 8.69 -5.31 19.25
C ALA A 13 8.08 -6.71 19.20
N ALA A 14 8.00 -7.42 20.34
CA ALA A 14 7.36 -8.72 20.44
C ALA A 14 5.85 -8.63 20.17
N ALA A 15 5.15 -7.63 20.71
CA ALA A 15 3.74 -7.43 20.45
C ALA A 15 3.45 -7.11 18.97
N HIS A 16 4.31 -6.33 18.32
CA HIS A 16 4.23 -6.09 16.88
C HIS A 16 4.43 -7.38 16.08
N ALA A 17 5.48 -8.13 16.40
CA ALA A 17 5.75 -9.41 15.76
C ALA A 17 4.55 -10.36 15.87
N ALA A 18 3.98 -10.51 17.08
CA ALA A 18 2.80 -11.35 17.31
C ALA A 18 1.57 -10.91 16.49
N ARG A 19 1.31 -9.60 16.37
CA ARG A 19 0.20 -9.09 15.52
C ARG A 19 0.40 -9.42 14.04
N VAL A 20 1.64 -9.33 13.57
CA VAL A 20 2.00 -9.58 12.17
C VAL A 20 2.07 -11.08 11.87
N ASP A 21 2.48 -11.91 12.85
CA ASP A 21 2.62 -13.36 12.71
C ASP A 21 1.29 -14.05 12.39
N ILE A 22 0.14 -13.50 12.84
CA ILE A 22 -1.22 -13.95 12.44
C ILE A 22 -1.36 -14.04 10.91
N TRP A 23 -0.70 -13.15 10.17
CA TRP A 23 -0.75 -13.10 8.71
C TRP A 23 0.45 -13.79 8.05
N LEU A 24 1.64 -13.72 8.67
CA LEU A 24 2.86 -14.31 8.11
C LEU A 24 2.90 -15.84 8.25
N GLU A 25 2.49 -16.40 9.39
CA GLU A 25 2.59 -17.83 9.63
C GLU A 25 1.80 -18.65 8.60
N PRO A 26 0.52 -18.32 8.28
CA PRO A 26 -0.22 -19.03 7.24
C PRO A 26 0.43 -18.88 5.86
N HIS A 27 0.99 -17.71 5.54
CA HIS A 27 1.70 -17.51 4.27
C HIS A 27 2.96 -18.38 4.19
N LEU A 28 3.76 -18.43 5.27
CA LEU A 28 4.99 -19.24 5.31
C LEU A 28 4.69 -20.74 5.26
N ALA A 29 3.62 -21.20 5.91
CA ALA A 29 3.16 -22.58 5.83
C ALA A 29 2.79 -22.96 4.39
N ARG A 30 1.92 -22.15 3.75
CA ARG A 30 1.55 -22.34 2.33
C ARG A 30 2.75 -22.34 1.41
N ARG A 31 3.71 -21.42 1.62
CA ARG A 31 4.93 -21.33 0.81
C ARG A 31 5.77 -22.60 0.88
N ARG A 32 5.89 -23.24 2.06
CA ARG A 32 6.62 -24.50 2.24
C ARG A 32 5.98 -25.65 1.46
N GLU A 33 4.65 -25.65 1.40
CA GLU A 33 3.85 -26.63 0.66
C GLU A 33 3.64 -26.25 -0.81
N GLN A 34 4.21 -25.13 -1.27
CA GLN A 34 4.03 -24.58 -2.62
C GLN A 34 2.56 -24.29 -2.98
N VAL A 35 1.71 -24.08 -1.99
CA VAL A 35 0.30 -23.72 -2.15
C VAL A 35 0.18 -22.22 -2.38
N LYS A 36 -0.51 -21.82 -3.45
CA LYS A 36 -0.78 -20.40 -3.77
C LYS A 36 -2.09 -19.95 -3.12
N HIS A 37 -2.11 -18.73 -2.61
CA HIS A 37 -3.32 -18.04 -2.20
C HIS A 37 -3.55 -16.81 -3.09
N PRO A 38 -4.67 -16.73 -3.83
CA PRO A 38 -4.87 -15.70 -4.87
C PRO A 38 -4.88 -14.26 -4.33
N VAL A 39 -5.29 -14.06 -3.07
CA VAL A 39 -5.33 -12.74 -2.42
C VAL A 39 -4.10 -12.48 -1.55
N LEU A 40 -3.89 -13.27 -0.49
CA LEU A 40 -2.85 -13.01 0.52
C LEU A 40 -1.42 -13.00 -0.03
N ASP A 41 -1.11 -13.76 -1.08
CA ASP A 41 0.24 -13.79 -1.64
C ASP A 41 0.58 -12.52 -2.44
N PHE A 42 -0.42 -11.67 -2.75
CA PHE A 42 -0.24 -10.39 -3.43
C PHE A 42 0.71 -9.46 -2.66
N ILE A 43 0.64 -9.43 -1.32
CA ILE A 43 1.52 -8.59 -0.48
C ILE A 43 3.01 -8.91 -0.73
N PHE A 44 3.32 -10.18 -0.98
CA PHE A 44 4.70 -10.66 -1.13
C PHE A 44 5.17 -10.68 -2.58
N THR A 45 4.25 -10.82 -3.54
CA THR A 45 4.57 -10.95 -4.97
C THR A 45 4.45 -9.63 -5.73
N TYR A 46 3.47 -8.80 -5.40
CA TYR A 46 3.25 -7.52 -6.05
C TYR A 46 4.07 -6.41 -5.38
N TYR A 47 3.89 -6.22 -4.07
CA TYR A 47 4.64 -5.21 -3.32
C TYR A 47 6.06 -5.64 -2.95
N ASN A 48 6.41 -6.92 -3.15
CA ASN A 48 7.72 -7.49 -2.85
C ASN A 48 8.14 -7.32 -1.37
N HIS A 49 7.19 -7.25 -0.45
CA HIS A 49 7.49 -7.16 0.97
C HIS A 49 8.07 -8.47 1.48
N ARG A 50 9.19 -8.41 2.21
CA ARG A 50 9.78 -9.60 2.84
C ARG A 50 9.11 -9.85 4.20
N PRO A 51 8.71 -11.10 4.53
CA PRO A 51 8.12 -11.41 5.83
C PRO A 51 8.94 -10.89 7.03
N ALA A 52 10.26 -11.07 7.00
CA ALA A 52 11.15 -10.60 8.06
C ALA A 52 11.17 -9.07 8.22
N GLN A 53 10.94 -8.31 7.15
CA GLN A 53 10.86 -6.85 7.21
C GLN A 53 9.51 -6.40 7.81
N LEU A 54 8.40 -7.02 7.40
CA LEU A 54 7.08 -6.73 7.95
C LEU A 54 6.99 -7.06 9.45
N ARG A 55 7.63 -8.16 9.86
CA ARG A 55 7.68 -8.61 11.25
C ARG A 55 8.52 -7.71 12.15
N ARG A 56 9.43 -6.91 11.58
CA ARG A 56 10.31 -6.05 12.35
C ARG A 56 9.58 -4.79 12.78
N TRP A 57 9.56 -4.54 14.07
CA TRP A 57 9.07 -3.28 14.62
C TRP A 57 10.12 -2.18 14.43
N HIS A 58 9.66 -0.95 14.24
CA HIS A 58 10.53 0.22 14.16
C HIS A 58 9.94 1.30 15.08
N PRO A 59 10.75 1.93 15.96
CA PRO A 59 10.24 2.96 16.88
C PRO A 59 9.87 4.26 16.16
N GLY A 60 10.39 4.47 14.94
CA GLY A 60 10.28 5.74 14.23
C GLY A 60 11.36 6.74 14.63
N TYR A 61 11.32 7.93 14.03
CA TYR A 61 12.28 8.99 14.31
C TYR A 61 12.02 9.67 15.67
N GLY A 62 13.09 10.12 16.33
CA GLY A 62 13.03 10.79 17.63
C GLY A 62 13.19 9.86 18.84
N LEU A 63 13.18 8.55 18.62
CA LEU A 63 13.40 7.51 19.63
C LEU A 63 14.72 6.77 19.38
N ALA A 64 15.46 6.47 20.45
CA ALA A 64 16.69 5.69 20.42
C ALA A 64 16.55 4.46 21.33
N LEU A 65 17.01 3.29 20.88
CA LEU A 65 16.84 2.01 21.56
C LEU A 65 18.17 1.56 22.18
N THR A 66 18.24 1.30 23.49
CA THR A 66 19.43 0.67 24.09
C THR A 66 19.45 -0.83 23.82
N GLU A 67 20.65 -1.43 23.81
CA GLU A 67 20.82 -2.88 23.65
C GLU A 67 20.16 -3.43 22.37
N ALA A 68 20.16 -2.62 21.31
CA ALA A 68 19.40 -2.87 20.09
C ALA A 68 20.32 -3.06 18.87
N SER A 69 21.39 -3.84 19.04
CA SER A 69 22.40 -4.07 17.98
C SER A 69 21.81 -4.65 16.70
N GLU A 70 20.65 -5.33 16.80
CA GLU A 70 19.85 -5.79 15.66
C GLU A 70 19.38 -4.68 14.71
N TYR A 71 19.44 -3.40 15.11
CA TYR A 71 19.10 -2.25 14.27
C TYR A 71 20.32 -1.59 13.62
N ASP A 72 21.55 -1.90 14.05
CA ASP A 72 22.76 -1.17 13.65
C ASP A 72 23.04 -1.23 12.15
N GLU A 73 22.72 -2.35 11.49
CA GLU A 73 22.93 -2.55 10.05
C GLU A 73 21.74 -2.13 9.19
N LEU A 74 20.65 -1.66 9.80
CA LEU A 74 19.46 -1.29 9.05
C LEU A 74 19.66 0.04 8.34
N LYS A 75 19.24 0.09 7.07
CA LYS A 75 19.22 1.33 6.30
C LYS A 75 18.51 2.43 7.07
N GLY A 76 19.22 3.54 7.30
CA GLY A 76 18.71 4.73 7.97
C GLY A 76 18.93 4.77 9.47
N TYR A 77 19.44 3.70 10.07
CA TYR A 77 19.81 3.63 11.49
C TYR A 77 21.30 3.92 11.70
N ALA A 78 21.62 4.42 12.90
CA ALA A 78 22.97 4.43 13.43
C ALA A 78 22.94 4.25 14.94
N SER A 79 24.00 3.64 15.49
CA SER A 79 24.20 3.52 16.93
C SER A 79 25.11 4.63 17.43
N THR A 80 24.65 5.42 18.40
CA THR A 80 25.47 6.47 19.03
C THR A 80 25.31 6.36 20.54
N GLY A 81 26.43 6.22 21.26
CA GLY A 81 26.40 6.05 22.72
C GLY A 81 25.71 4.75 23.18
N GLY A 82 25.76 3.69 22.36
CA GLY A 82 25.15 2.39 22.68
C GLY A 82 23.63 2.32 22.46
N ALA A 83 23.04 3.32 21.79
CA ALA A 83 21.64 3.31 21.42
C ALA A 83 21.43 3.52 19.91
N ALA A 84 20.60 2.66 19.30
CA ALA A 84 20.27 2.69 17.88
C ALA A 84 19.07 3.60 17.60
N ALA A 85 19.19 4.50 16.63
CA ALA A 85 18.13 5.44 16.26
C ALA A 85 18.08 5.70 14.75
N VAL A 86 16.92 6.10 14.25
CA VAL A 86 16.81 6.65 12.88
C VAL A 86 17.58 7.97 12.81
N THR A 87 18.51 8.06 11.86
CA THR A 87 19.37 9.24 11.71
C THR A 87 18.63 10.44 11.12
N GLU A 88 19.02 11.66 11.53
CA GLU A 88 18.49 12.89 10.94
C GLU A 88 18.80 12.96 9.43
N ALA A 89 19.99 12.50 9.02
CA ALA A 89 20.39 12.42 7.63
C ALA A 89 19.46 11.52 6.80
N HIS A 90 19.03 10.39 7.36
CA HIS A 90 18.05 9.54 6.70
C HIS A 90 16.71 10.25 6.55
N VAL A 91 16.18 10.87 7.61
CA VAL A 91 14.93 11.64 7.51
C VAL A 91 15.03 12.78 6.50
N ALA A 92 16.14 13.52 6.49
CA ALA A 92 16.40 14.57 5.50
C ALA A 92 16.38 14.03 4.07
N SER A 93 16.97 12.85 3.83
CA SER A 93 16.90 12.19 2.51
C SER A 93 15.48 11.74 2.12
N GLN A 94 14.59 11.50 3.09
CA GLN A 94 13.18 11.15 2.85
C GLN A 94 12.27 12.38 2.70
N ARG A 95 12.80 13.61 2.85
CA ARG A 95 12.01 14.85 2.78
C ARG A 95 11.10 14.93 1.54
N PRO A 96 11.57 14.67 0.30
CA PRO A 96 10.70 14.77 -0.88
C PRO A 96 9.49 13.81 -0.82
N LEU A 97 9.69 12.61 -0.28
CA LEU A 97 8.63 11.62 -0.09
C LEU A 97 7.61 12.10 0.96
N ILE A 98 8.11 12.56 2.11
CA ILE A 98 7.28 13.03 3.23
C ILE A 98 6.43 14.24 2.79
N GLU A 99 7.05 15.24 2.15
CA GLU A 99 6.35 16.44 1.65
C GLU A 99 5.36 16.08 0.53
N GLY A 100 5.69 15.10 -0.31
CA GLY A 100 4.80 14.55 -1.33
C GLY A 100 3.55 13.89 -0.74
N ILE A 101 3.73 12.98 0.22
CA ILE A 101 2.64 12.30 0.92
C ILE A 101 1.78 13.31 1.67
N HIS A 102 2.41 14.25 2.40
CA HIS A 102 1.68 15.27 3.15
C HIS A 102 0.81 16.14 2.22
N ARG A 103 1.37 16.63 1.11
CA ARG A 103 0.61 17.40 0.12
C ARG A 103 -0.58 16.61 -0.43
N LEU A 104 -0.36 15.34 -0.77
CA LEU A 104 -1.43 14.45 -1.26
C LEU A 104 -2.54 14.30 -0.21
N LEU A 105 -2.19 13.92 1.03
CA LEU A 105 -3.16 13.69 2.10
C LEU A 105 -3.96 14.94 2.44
N VAL A 106 -3.30 16.11 2.52
CA VAL A 106 -3.98 17.39 2.74
C VAL A 106 -4.94 17.72 1.61
N ALA A 107 -4.50 17.58 0.35
CA ALA A 107 -5.33 17.85 -0.80
C ALA A 107 -6.56 16.91 -0.84
N THR A 108 -6.36 15.61 -0.63
CA THR A 108 -7.44 14.61 -0.55
C THR A 108 -8.42 14.94 0.57
N ALA A 109 -7.94 15.21 1.79
CA ALA A 109 -8.81 15.49 2.93
C ALA A 109 -9.59 16.81 2.79
N SER A 110 -9.09 17.76 1.99
CA SER A 110 -9.73 19.08 1.81
C SER A 110 -10.92 19.09 0.84
N ARG A 111 -11.13 18.02 0.07
CA ARG A 111 -12.17 17.97 -0.98
C ARG A 111 -13.49 17.39 -0.48
N PRO A 112 -14.63 17.79 -1.07
CA PRO A 112 -15.88 17.05 -0.92
C PRO A 112 -15.72 15.60 -1.43
N PRO A 113 -16.26 14.59 -0.72
CA PRO A 113 -16.20 13.21 -1.16
C PRO A 113 -17.08 12.98 -2.40
N SER A 114 -16.54 12.24 -3.38
CA SER A 114 -17.29 11.64 -4.48
C SER A 114 -17.56 10.17 -4.17
N LEU A 115 -18.84 9.83 -4.01
CA LEU A 115 -19.28 8.48 -3.60
C LEU A 115 -19.88 7.67 -4.76
N GLY A 116 -19.83 8.20 -5.98
CA GLY A 116 -20.46 7.61 -7.17
C GLY A 116 -19.57 6.67 -8.00
N CYS A 117 -18.39 6.29 -7.50
CA CYS A 117 -17.48 5.42 -8.27
C CYS A 117 -17.95 3.95 -8.29
N PHE A 118 -18.62 3.47 -7.24
CA PHE A 118 -19.19 2.12 -7.11
C PHE A 118 -18.24 0.96 -7.48
N GLY A 119 -16.92 1.14 -7.36
CA GLY A 119 -15.96 0.11 -7.78
C GLY A 119 -15.86 -0.11 -9.29
N LEU A 120 -16.50 0.74 -10.12
CA LEU A 120 -16.56 0.57 -11.58
C LEU A 120 -15.18 0.55 -12.25
N HIS A 121 -14.12 1.04 -11.59
CA HIS A 121 -12.75 0.92 -12.07
C HIS A 121 -12.30 -0.53 -12.22
N GLU A 122 -12.77 -1.49 -11.39
CA GLU A 122 -12.38 -2.90 -11.51
C GLU A 122 -12.92 -3.51 -12.81
N TRP A 123 -14.15 -3.14 -13.19
CA TRP A 123 -14.78 -3.54 -14.44
C TRP A 123 -14.05 -2.92 -15.64
N ALA A 124 -13.68 -1.64 -15.54
CA ALA A 124 -12.91 -0.94 -16.54
C ALA A 124 -11.48 -1.49 -16.75
N MET A 125 -10.90 -2.16 -15.74
CA MET A 125 -9.59 -2.82 -15.86
C MET A 125 -9.63 -4.10 -16.71
N VAL A 126 -10.81 -4.67 -16.96
CA VAL A 126 -10.98 -5.91 -17.72
C VAL A 126 -11.98 -5.76 -18.89
N TYR A 127 -12.38 -4.53 -19.20
CA TYR A 127 -13.31 -4.21 -20.27
C TYR A 127 -12.75 -4.57 -21.64
N GLN A 128 -13.47 -5.43 -22.38
CA GLN A 128 -13.04 -5.98 -23.66
C GLN A 128 -11.62 -6.59 -23.62
N ASP A 129 -11.28 -7.25 -22.51
CA ASP A 129 -10.00 -7.95 -22.32
C ASP A 129 -10.23 -9.43 -22.08
N ASP A 130 -9.63 -10.26 -22.93
CA ASP A 130 -9.64 -11.71 -22.87
C ASP A 130 -8.54 -12.28 -21.95
N ALA A 131 -7.56 -11.45 -21.57
CA ALA A 131 -6.39 -11.83 -20.78
C ALA A 131 -6.47 -11.33 -19.32
N THR A 132 -7.36 -11.94 -18.53
CA THR A 132 -7.43 -11.60 -17.09
C THR A 132 -6.18 -12.04 -16.33
N ARG A 133 -5.68 -11.17 -15.43
CA ARG A 133 -4.45 -11.41 -14.63
C ARG A 133 -4.63 -12.48 -13.54
N HIS A 134 -5.87 -12.88 -13.26
CA HIS A 134 -6.21 -13.86 -12.23
C HIS A 134 -6.92 -15.06 -12.84
N PRO A 135 -6.68 -16.28 -12.31
CA PRO A 135 -7.29 -17.51 -12.83
C PRO A 135 -8.78 -17.66 -12.45
N LEU A 136 -9.33 -16.71 -11.70
CA LEU A 136 -10.73 -16.75 -11.24
C LEU A 136 -11.64 -16.18 -12.32
N PRO A 137 -12.81 -16.80 -12.58
CA PRO A 137 -13.75 -16.29 -13.58
C PRO A 137 -14.35 -14.96 -13.16
N LEU A 138 -14.66 -14.12 -14.15
CA LEU A 138 -15.43 -12.89 -13.93
C LEU A 138 -16.85 -13.23 -13.46
N ARG A 139 -17.34 -12.51 -12.46
CA ARG A 139 -18.66 -12.78 -11.84
C ARG A 139 -19.82 -12.73 -12.86
N LEU A 140 -19.76 -11.83 -13.83
CA LEU A 140 -20.79 -11.66 -14.88
C LEU A 140 -20.34 -12.19 -16.25
N GLY A 141 -19.18 -12.87 -16.33
CA GLY A 141 -18.52 -13.14 -17.60
C GLY A 141 -18.03 -11.86 -18.30
N ALA A 142 -17.45 -12.02 -19.48
CA ALA A 142 -16.96 -10.89 -20.28
C ALA A 142 -18.11 -9.98 -20.74
N GLU A 143 -19.12 -10.55 -21.40
CA GLU A 143 -20.27 -9.78 -21.94
C GLU A 143 -21.01 -8.97 -20.86
N GLY A 144 -21.27 -9.57 -19.70
CA GLY A 144 -21.93 -8.87 -18.59
C GLY A 144 -21.05 -7.80 -17.95
N THR A 145 -19.73 -7.99 -17.97
CA THR A 145 -18.76 -6.96 -17.52
C THR A 145 -18.75 -5.78 -18.47
N ASP A 146 -18.72 -6.05 -19.78
CA ASP A 146 -18.73 -5.02 -20.82
C ASP A 146 -20.02 -4.21 -20.77
N ALA A 147 -21.18 -4.88 -20.62
CA ALA A 147 -22.46 -4.20 -20.48
C ALA A 147 -22.51 -3.25 -19.25
N VAL A 148 -21.86 -3.59 -18.14
CA VAL A 148 -21.77 -2.69 -16.97
C VAL A 148 -20.96 -1.44 -17.31
N VAL A 149 -19.82 -1.61 -17.97
CA VAL A 149 -18.94 -0.50 -18.38
C VAL A 149 -19.65 0.43 -19.37
N GLU A 150 -20.35 -0.13 -20.35
CA GLU A 150 -21.06 0.64 -21.38
C GLU A 150 -22.30 1.38 -20.86
N SER A 151 -22.97 0.84 -19.84
CA SER A 151 -24.21 1.40 -19.30
C SER A 151 -24.02 2.39 -18.14
N HIS A 152 -22.79 2.54 -17.62
CA HIS A 152 -22.51 3.40 -16.46
C HIS A 152 -21.51 4.51 -16.76
N LYS A 153 -21.64 5.61 -16.03
CA LYS A 153 -20.66 6.70 -16.07
C LYS A 153 -19.46 6.35 -15.19
N ILE A 154 -18.31 6.09 -15.79
CA ILE A 154 -17.06 5.86 -15.06
C ILE A 154 -16.42 7.21 -14.73
N ALA A 155 -16.13 7.45 -13.45
CA ALA A 155 -15.54 8.70 -12.96
C ALA A 155 -14.43 8.41 -11.92
N CYS A 156 -13.57 7.43 -12.20
CA CYS A 156 -12.45 7.09 -11.33
C CYS A 156 -11.44 8.23 -11.30
N SER A 157 -11.20 8.79 -10.12
CA SER A 157 -10.20 9.85 -9.90
C SER A 157 -8.88 9.32 -9.31
N HIS A 158 -8.82 8.03 -8.98
CA HIS A 158 -7.66 7.40 -8.36
C HIS A 158 -6.68 6.91 -9.43
N PHE A 159 -5.47 7.48 -9.48
CA PHE A 159 -4.49 7.16 -10.52
C PHE A 159 -4.05 5.69 -10.51
N ASP A 160 -3.81 5.13 -9.31
CA ASP A 160 -3.29 3.76 -9.20
C ASP A 160 -4.32 2.71 -9.64
N ALA A 161 -5.61 3.06 -9.70
CA ALA A 161 -6.64 2.27 -10.36
C ALA A 161 -6.71 2.58 -11.87
N PHE A 162 -6.80 3.86 -12.22
CA PHE A 162 -6.95 4.29 -13.62
C PHE A 162 -5.82 3.79 -14.54
N ARG A 163 -4.58 3.72 -14.05
CA ARG A 163 -3.44 3.26 -14.86
C ARG A 163 -3.57 1.80 -15.35
N PHE A 164 -4.45 1.02 -14.74
CA PHE A 164 -4.75 -0.36 -15.15
C PHE A 164 -5.95 -0.50 -16.09
N PHE A 165 -6.64 0.59 -16.43
CA PHE A 165 -7.75 0.53 -17.40
C PHE A 165 -7.25 -0.01 -18.73
N THR A 166 -8.08 -0.84 -19.36
CA THR A 166 -7.84 -1.29 -20.73
C THR A 166 -7.80 -0.08 -21.66
N PRO A 167 -7.04 -0.14 -22.78
CA PRO A 167 -7.02 0.96 -23.76
C PRO A 167 -8.42 1.42 -24.18
N GLN A 168 -9.37 0.50 -24.26
CA GLN A 168 -10.76 0.71 -24.65
C GLN A 168 -11.59 1.39 -23.55
N ALA A 169 -11.31 1.11 -22.27
CA ALA A 169 -12.02 1.72 -21.14
C ALA A 169 -11.51 3.12 -20.78
N ARG A 170 -10.23 3.43 -21.04
CA ARG A 170 -9.63 4.74 -20.75
C ARG A 170 -10.46 5.94 -21.26
N PRO A 171 -10.91 5.99 -22.53
CA PRO A 171 -11.72 7.11 -23.03
C PRO A 171 -13.13 7.18 -22.42
N LEU A 172 -13.61 6.12 -21.77
CA LEU A 172 -14.94 6.09 -21.12
C LEU A 172 -14.92 6.72 -19.73
N ASN A 173 -13.75 6.85 -19.11
CA ASN A 173 -13.63 7.55 -17.84
C ASN A 173 -13.78 9.06 -18.04
N THR A 174 -14.60 9.72 -17.23
CA THR A 174 -14.80 11.17 -17.35
C THR A 174 -13.61 11.98 -16.84
N LEU A 175 -12.63 11.32 -16.23
CA LEU A 175 -11.40 11.88 -15.71
C LEU A 175 -10.22 11.14 -16.34
N ALA A 176 -9.06 11.80 -16.41
CA ALA A 176 -7.83 11.18 -16.90
C ALA A 176 -6.68 11.48 -15.93
N PRO A 177 -6.73 10.97 -14.67
CA PRO A 177 -5.68 11.23 -13.70
C PRO A 177 -4.35 10.65 -14.20
N GLY A 178 -3.30 11.45 -14.09
CA GLY A 178 -1.92 11.09 -14.32
C GLY A 178 -1.16 10.73 -13.03
N ARG A 179 0.11 10.35 -13.21
CA ARG A 179 0.98 10.02 -12.07
C ARG A 179 1.30 11.25 -11.23
N ASP A 180 1.51 12.37 -11.91
CA ASP A 180 2.08 13.58 -11.31
C ASP A 180 1.00 14.58 -10.86
N ASP A 181 -0.27 14.32 -11.19
CA ASP A 181 -1.43 15.13 -10.82
C ASP A 181 -2.36 14.46 -9.77
N ARG A 182 -1.86 13.42 -9.10
CA ARG A 182 -2.60 12.74 -8.03
C ARG A 182 -3.15 13.72 -6.99
N PRO A 183 -2.39 14.72 -6.51
CA PRO A 183 -2.92 15.70 -5.57
C PRO A 183 -4.13 16.46 -6.09
N GLU A 184 -4.34 16.59 -7.41
CA GLU A 184 -5.43 17.30 -8.05
C GLU A 184 -6.71 16.45 -8.15
N PHE A 185 -6.59 15.14 -8.33
CA PHE A 185 -7.71 14.23 -8.56
C PHE A 185 -8.15 13.39 -7.36
N GLU A 186 -7.23 13.05 -6.46
CA GLU A 186 -7.52 12.17 -5.32
C GLU A 186 -8.52 12.82 -4.35
N GLN A 187 -9.45 12.01 -3.84
CA GLN A 187 -10.62 12.48 -3.08
C GLN A 187 -11.02 11.48 -1.99
N PRO A 188 -11.63 11.94 -0.88
CA PRO A 188 -11.73 11.15 0.36
C PRO A 188 -12.83 10.07 0.35
N GLY A 189 -13.74 10.11 -0.63
CA GLY A 189 -14.76 9.08 -0.86
C GLY A 189 -14.27 7.87 -1.66
N CYS A 190 -13.03 7.87 -2.16
CA CYS A 190 -12.44 6.72 -2.83
C CYS A 190 -11.93 5.72 -1.79
N LEU A 191 -12.39 4.46 -1.84
CA LEU A 191 -11.88 3.43 -0.94
C LEU A 191 -10.35 3.30 -1.01
N HIS A 192 -9.78 3.39 -2.21
CA HIS A 192 -8.33 3.34 -2.43
C HIS A 192 -7.55 4.51 -1.85
N ALA A 193 -8.19 5.65 -1.56
CA ALA A 193 -7.51 6.73 -0.85
C ALA A 193 -7.30 6.41 0.64
N SER A 194 -8.00 5.41 1.17
CA SER A 194 -7.94 4.96 2.57
C SER A 194 -7.35 3.56 2.77
N MET A 195 -6.95 2.87 1.68
CA MET A 195 -6.24 1.59 1.70
C MET A 195 -4.74 1.79 1.60
#